data_AF-A0AAJ3F2D0-F1
#
_entry.id   AF-A0AAJ3F2D0-F1
#
_cell.length_a   1.000
_cell.length_b   1.000
_cell.length_c   1.000
_cell.angle_alpha   90.00
_cell.angle_beta   90.00
_cell.angle_gamma   90.00
#
_symmetry.space_group_name_H-M   'P 1'
#
loop_
_entity.id
_entity.type
_entity.pdbx_description
1 polymer ?
#
loop_
_entity_poly.entity_id
_entity_poly.type
_entity_poly.pdbx_seq_one_letter_code
_entity_poly.pdbx_strand_id
1 'polypeptide(L)'
;MSRTGRLREEVRVYLEENDTANTVEIFDHLNGRFRWGATMNQVGNILAKDKRFSKVGHLRGRFRGSTYTVCVWGLSQQAAEATA
;
A
#
# COMPACT_ATOMS: atom_id res chain seq x y z
N MET A 1 21.52 0.71 5.92
CA MET A 1 20.33 0.66 5.04
C MET A 1 19.31 -0.30 5.64
N SER A 2 18.09 0.13 5.96
CA SER A 2 17.07 -0.79 6.47
C SER A 2 16.67 -1.77 5.36
N ARG A 3 16.45 -3.05 5.69
CA ARG A 3 16.13 -4.13 4.73
C ARG A 3 14.90 -3.86 3.85
N THR A 4 14.07 -2.87 4.19
CA THR A 4 12.82 -2.53 3.50
C THR A 4 12.84 -1.17 2.78
N GLY A 5 13.98 -0.45 2.77
CA GLY A 5 14.05 0.90 2.18
C GLY A 5 13.62 0.96 0.71
N ARG A 6 14.08 0.01 -0.11
CA ARG A 6 13.71 -0.08 -1.54
C ARG A 6 12.22 -0.34 -1.76
N LEU A 7 11.62 -1.21 -0.95
CA LEU A 7 10.17 -1.48 -1.03
C LEU A 7 9.38 -0.24 -0.67
N ARG A 8 9.76 0.45 0.41
CA ARG A 8 9.08 1.69 0.83
C ARG A 8 9.19 2.78 -0.23
N GLU A 9 10.33 2.88 -0.89
CA GLU A 9 10.52 3.88 -1.94
C GLU A 9 9.69 3.58 -3.18
N GLU A 10 9.66 2.32 -3.62
CA GLU A 10 8.83 1.90 -4.74
C GLU A 10 7.33 2.15 -4.46
N VAL A 11 6.87 1.87 -3.24
CA VAL A 11 5.48 2.18 -2.83
C VAL A 11 5.20 3.69 -2.87
N ARG A 12 6.16 4.54 -2.46
CA ARG A 12 6.00 6.00 -2.54
C ARG A 12 5.80 6.44 -3.98
N VAL A 13 6.68 6.02 -4.89
CA VAL A 13 6.59 6.35 -6.32
C VAL A 13 5.26 5.87 -6.90
N TYR A 14 4.87 4.64 -6.60
CA TYR A 14 3.60 4.08 -7.07
C TYR A 14 2.38 4.89 -6.61
N LEU A 15 2.36 5.32 -5.35
CA LEU A 15 1.28 6.16 -4.81
C LEU A 15 1.32 7.61 -5.32
N GLU A 16 2.48 8.12 -5.71
CA GLU A 16 2.57 9.44 -6.38
C GLU A 16 1.96 9.42 -7.78
N GLU A 17 2.05 8.28 -8.48
CA GLU A 17 1.51 8.13 -9.83
C GLU A 17 0.01 7.79 -9.85
N ASN A 18 -0.51 7.13 -8.80
CA ASN A 18 -1.87 6.58 -8.77
C ASN A 18 -2.80 7.27 -7.73
N ASP A 19 -2.29 8.26 -6.99
CA ASP A 19 -2.90 8.93 -5.83
C ASP A 19 -3.20 8.00 -4.63
N THR A 20 -3.97 6.93 -4.87
CA THR A 20 -4.32 5.91 -3.87
C THR A 20 -4.28 4.51 -4.44
N ALA A 21 -3.98 3.53 -3.60
CA ALA A 21 -4.05 2.12 -3.97
C ALA A 21 -4.37 1.25 -2.75
N ASN A 22 -5.04 0.12 -3.01
CA ASN A 22 -5.32 -0.85 -1.97
C ASN A 22 -4.13 -1.80 -1.73
N THR A 23 -4.10 -2.46 -0.56
CA THR A 23 -2.96 -3.30 -0.17
C THR A 23 -2.65 -4.42 -1.19
N VAL A 24 -3.64 -4.94 -1.91
CA VAL A 24 -3.45 -5.99 -2.92
C VAL A 24 -2.81 -5.43 -4.18
N GLU A 25 -3.27 -4.28 -4.66
CA GLU A 25 -2.66 -3.59 -5.81
C GLU A 25 -1.19 -3.26 -5.55
N ILE A 26 -0.88 -2.75 -4.35
CA ILE A 26 0.49 -2.46 -3.93
C ILE A 26 1.34 -3.75 -3.87
N PHE A 27 0.76 -4.84 -3.38
CA PHE A 27 1.44 -6.14 -3.34
C PHE A 27 1.71 -6.68 -4.74
N ASP A 28 0.75 -6.61 -5.65
CA ASP A 28 0.92 -7.07 -7.02
C ASP A 28 1.96 -6.23 -7.77
N HIS A 29 1.94 -4.90 -7.59
CA HIS A 29 2.98 -3.99 -8.13
C HIS A 29 4.38 -4.38 -7.65
N LEU A 30 4.58 -4.54 -6.35
CA LEU A 30 5.88 -4.89 -5.78
C LEU A 30 6.37 -6.27 -6.26
N ASN A 31 5.49 -7.26 -6.36
CA ASN A 31 5.86 -8.60 -6.81
C ASN A 31 6.05 -8.68 -8.33
N GLY A 32 5.43 -7.80 -9.11
CA GLY A 32 5.74 -7.62 -10.54
C GLY A 32 7.09 -6.93 -10.77
N ARG A 33 7.47 -5.99 -9.88
CA ARG A 33 8.69 -5.19 -9.99
C ARG A 33 9.97 -5.90 -9.53
N PHE A 34 9.90 -6.65 -8.43
CA PHE A 34 11.07 -7.23 -7.77
C PHE A 34 11.13 -8.75 -7.93
N ARG A 35 12.30 -9.28 -8.35
CA ARG A 35 12.54 -10.72 -8.57
C ARG A 35 12.15 -11.64 -7.39
N TRP A 36 12.30 -11.16 -6.15
CA TRP A 36 11.99 -11.92 -4.93
C TRP A 36 10.81 -11.34 -4.15
N GLY A 37 10.23 -10.23 -4.65
CA GLY A 37 8.98 -9.71 -4.15
C GLY A 37 8.93 -9.33 -2.67
N ALA A 38 7.71 -9.34 -2.13
CA ALA A 38 7.41 -9.15 -0.72
C ALA A 38 6.13 -9.91 -0.35
N THR A 39 6.06 -10.41 0.89
CA THR A 39 4.84 -11.06 1.41
C THR A 39 3.78 -10.03 1.81
N MET A 40 2.50 -10.45 1.84
CA MET A 40 1.39 -9.59 2.25
C MET A 40 1.60 -8.97 3.64
N ASN A 41 2.12 -9.75 4.59
CA ASN A 41 2.41 -9.25 5.92
C ASN A 41 3.54 -8.21 5.91
N GLN A 42 4.57 -8.37 5.06
CA GLN A 42 5.61 -7.36 4.90
C GLN A 42 5.04 -6.07 4.30
N VAL A 43 4.21 -6.16 3.26
CA VAL A 43 3.56 -5.01 2.63
C VAL A 43 2.70 -4.26 3.64
N GLY A 44 1.84 -4.96 4.39
CA GLY A 44 1.04 -4.34 5.46
C GLY A 44 1.91 -3.67 6.53
N ASN A 45 3.01 -4.29 6.94
CA ASN A 45 3.92 -3.73 7.93
C ASN A 45 4.70 -2.50 7.44
N ILE A 46 5.12 -2.46 6.17
CA ILE A 46 5.81 -1.26 5.64
C ILE A 46 4.84 -0.09 5.53
N LEU A 47 3.61 -0.33 5.10
CA LEU A 47 2.56 0.69 4.96
C LEU A 47 2.18 1.26 6.33
N ALA A 48 1.88 0.40 7.30
CA ALA A 48 1.44 0.84 8.63
C ALA A 48 2.54 1.52 9.46
N LYS A 49 3.82 1.25 9.20
CA LYS A 49 4.95 1.78 10.00
C LYS A 49 5.68 2.95 9.33
N ASP A 50 5.42 3.26 8.06
CA ASP A 50 5.99 4.43 7.40
C ASP A 50 5.06 5.63 7.59
N LYS A 51 5.58 6.72 8.16
CA LYS A 51 4.83 7.97 8.35
C LYS A 51 4.45 8.69 7.05
N ARG A 52 5.01 8.26 5.91
CA ARG A 52 4.70 8.81 4.58
C ARG A 52 3.38 8.28 4.03
N PHE A 53 2.88 7.17 4.56
CA PHE A 53 1.66 6.52 4.10
C PHE A 53 0.57 6.67 5.14
N SER A 54 -0.64 6.97 4.67
CA SER A 54 -1.84 7.02 5.50
C SER A 54 -2.87 6.07 4.94
N LYS A 55 -3.55 5.35 5.83
CA LYS A 55 -4.74 4.59 5.47
C LYS A 55 -5.89 5.57 5.24
N VAL A 56 -6.32 5.69 3.99
CA VAL A 56 -7.39 6.62 3.58
C VAL A 56 -8.76 5.94 3.52
N GLY A 57 -8.80 4.61 3.53
CA GLY A 57 -10.06 3.88 3.46
C GLY A 57 -9.93 2.37 3.53
N HIS A 58 -11.00 1.68 3.13
CA HIS A 58 -11.01 0.24 2.95
C HIS A 58 -12.03 -0.15 1.88
N LEU A 59 -11.74 -1.22 1.14
CA LEU A 59 -12.66 -1.83 0.18
C LEU A 59 -13.09 -3.20 0.70
N ARG A 60 -14.37 -3.50 0.57
CA ARG A 60 -14.95 -4.78 0.98
C ARG A 60 -15.26 -5.60 -0.27
N GLY A 61 -14.61 -6.74 -0.41
CA GLY A 61 -14.80 -7.67 -1.51
C GLY A 61 -15.40 -8.99 -1.07
N ARG A 62 -15.83 -9.81 -2.03
CA ARG A 62 -16.32 -11.16 -1.80
C ARG A 62 -15.49 -12.16 -2.59
N PHE A 63 -14.95 -13.17 -1.93
CA PHE A 63 -14.19 -14.24 -2.55
C PHE A 63 -14.69 -15.59 -2.04
N ARG A 64 -15.13 -16.46 -2.95
CA ARG A 64 -15.66 -17.82 -2.64
C ARG A 64 -16.70 -17.84 -1.50
N GLY A 65 -17.61 -16.88 -1.50
CA GLY A 65 -18.66 -16.77 -0.46
C GLY A 65 -18.21 -16.10 0.83
N SER A 66 -16.91 -15.90 1.04
CA SER A 66 -16.37 -15.15 2.18
C SER A 66 -16.20 -13.68 1.84
N THR A 67 -16.45 -12.81 2.81
CA THR A 67 -16.15 -11.39 2.66
C THR A 67 -14.72 -11.13 3.12
N TYR A 68 -13.96 -10.36 2.35
CA TYR A 68 -12.67 -9.84 2.74
C TYR A 68 -12.68 -8.31 2.70
N THR A 69 -11.82 -7.70 3.51
CA THR A 69 -11.64 -6.24 3.53
C THR A 69 -10.18 -5.95 3.28
N VAL A 70 -9.89 -5.06 2.32
CA VAL A 70 -8.54 -4.57 2.04
C VAL A 70 -8.46 -3.10 2.41
N CYS A 71 -7.32 -2.67 2.94
CA CYS A 71 -7.10 -1.26 3.26
C CYS A 71 -6.72 -0.49 1.99
N VAL A 72 -7.17 0.75 1.88
CA VAL A 72 -6.74 1.70 0.86
C VAL A 72 -5.76 2.68 1.48
N TRP A 73 -4.68 2.94 0.77
CA TRP A 73 -3.54 3.75 1.21
C TRP A 73 -3.30 4.88 0.22
N GLY A 74 -2.84 6.02 0.74
CA GLY A 74 -2.35 7.15 -0.03
C GLY A 74 -1.16 7.80 0.67
N LEU A 75 -0.57 8.80 0.03
CA LEU A 75 0.47 9.61 0.68
C LEU A 75 -0.16 10.48 1.78
N SER A 76 0.51 10.57 2.92
CA SER A 76 0.00 11.33 4.07
C SER A 76 -0.20 12.82 3.76
N GLN A 77 0.61 13.41 2.87
CA GLN A 77 0.46 14.81 2.47
C GLN A 77 -0.82 15.04 1.66
N GLN A 78 -1.13 14.17 0.70
CA GLN A 78 -2.35 14.24 -0.10
C GLN A 78 -3.60 13.95 0.73
N ALA A 79 -3.51 13.04 1.69
CA ALA A 79 -4.61 12.74 2.61
C ALA A 79 -5.01 13.93 3.49
N ALA A 80 -4.06 14.82 3.82
CA ALA A 80 -4.35 16.03 4.59
C ALA A 80 -5.09 17.09 3.74
N GLU A 81 -4.75 17.22 2.46
CA GLU A 81 -5.37 18.16 1.52
C GLU A 81 -6.82 17.78 1.19
N ALA A 82 -7.17 16.49 1.18
CA ALA A 82 -8.55 16.04 0.94
C ALA A 82 -9.53 16.30 2.11
N THR A 83 -9.03 16.74 3.27
CA THR A 83 -9.82 17.03 4.48
C THR A 83 -9.90 18.51 4.84
N ALA A 84 -9.33 19.40 4.03
CA ALA A 84 -9.38 20.86 4.19
C ALA A 84 -10.34 21.50 3.18
#